data_AF-A0A2V7MVA7-F1
#
_entry.id   AF-A0A2V7MVA7-F1
#
_cell.length_a   1.000
_cell.length_b   1.000
_cell.length_c   1.000
_cell.angle_alpha   90.00
_cell.angle_beta   90.00
_cell.angle_gamma   90.00
#
_symmetry.space_group_name_H-M   'P 1'
#
loop_
_entity.id
_entity.type
_entity.pdbx_description
1 polymer ?
#
loop_
_entity_poly.entity_id
_entity_poly.type
_entity_poly.pdbx_seq_one_letter_code
_entity_poly.pdbx_strand_id
1 'polypeptide(L)'
;MGAVRTTALLAALALGVLGAVSAAAQGPCTGDAAATARALYGRILHRAPDSLELRNAARQLARGRLVVELVYRLTLSREHRDSLAKLGTARAVGHLYRDLLDRDLDGAGRAQWLPVYRSAGPNAVAHGIQYGQEYREKWGAAGVPGTQVSFFCARDAMPMRHTH
;
A
#
# COMPACT_ATOMS: atom_id res chain seq x y z
N MET A 1 -67.32 -46.86 -4.06
CA MET A 1 -67.51 -45.69 -3.19
C MET A 1 -66.21 -45.47 -2.43
N GLY A 2 -65.66 -44.25 -2.47
CA GLY A 2 -64.50 -43.83 -1.65
C GLY A 2 -63.13 -43.96 -2.31
N ALA A 3 -62.62 -42.84 -2.84
CA ALA A 3 -61.28 -42.68 -3.40
C ALA A 3 -60.27 -42.24 -2.34
N VAL A 4 -59.03 -42.73 -2.40
CA VAL A 4 -57.84 -41.96 -1.96
C VAL A 4 -56.68 -42.29 -2.90
N ARG A 5 -56.12 -41.24 -3.50
CA ARG A 5 -55.13 -41.25 -4.58
C ARG A 5 -53.73 -41.47 -4.03
N THR A 6 -53.04 -42.46 -4.58
CA THR A 6 -51.61 -42.72 -4.46
C THR A 6 -50.80 -41.56 -5.05
N THR A 7 -49.92 -40.95 -4.25
CA THR A 7 -48.84 -40.09 -4.76
C THR A 7 -47.53 -40.59 -4.18
N ALA A 8 -46.63 -41.02 -5.08
CA ALA A 8 -45.27 -41.40 -4.78
C ALA A 8 -44.32 -40.29 -5.26
N LEU A 9 -43.35 -39.97 -4.39
CA LEU A 9 -42.00 -39.44 -4.62
C LEU A 9 -41.82 -38.21 -5.52
N LEU A 10 -41.27 -37.12 -4.96
CA LEU A 10 -40.31 -36.26 -5.66
C LEU A 10 -39.32 -35.58 -4.69
N ALA A 11 -38.07 -36.03 -4.80
CA ALA A 11 -36.77 -35.35 -4.66
C ALA A 11 -36.59 -34.15 -3.71
N ALA A 12 -35.69 -34.35 -2.74
CA ALA A 12 -34.91 -33.28 -2.12
C ALA A 12 -34.02 -32.58 -3.18
N LEU A 13 -34.08 -31.25 -3.25
CA LEU A 13 -33.09 -30.45 -3.97
C LEU A 13 -32.71 -29.20 -3.15
N ALA A 14 -31.48 -29.29 -2.63
CA ALA A 14 -30.49 -28.26 -2.34
C ALA A 14 -30.96 -26.83 -2.00
N LEU A 15 -30.64 -26.43 -0.75
CA LEU A 15 -30.49 -25.03 -0.35
C LEU A 15 -29.54 -24.30 -1.31
N GLY A 16 -30.06 -23.36 -2.09
CA GLY A 16 -29.26 -22.37 -2.79
C GLY A 16 -28.67 -21.38 -1.80
N VAL A 17 -27.43 -21.61 -1.35
CA VAL A 17 -26.64 -20.59 -0.67
C VAL A 17 -26.36 -19.50 -1.69
N LEU A 18 -27.02 -18.35 -1.55
CA LEU A 18 -26.60 -17.12 -2.19
C LEU A 18 -25.16 -16.85 -1.73
N GLY A 19 -24.20 -17.13 -2.60
CA GLY A 19 -22.80 -16.81 -2.36
C GLY A 19 -22.69 -15.31 -2.14
N ALA A 20 -22.36 -14.92 -0.91
CA ALA A 20 -21.83 -13.59 -0.66
C ALA A 20 -20.54 -13.47 -1.46
N VAL A 21 -20.61 -12.82 -2.63
CA VAL A 21 -19.42 -12.27 -3.27
C VAL A 21 -18.80 -11.36 -2.23
N SER A 22 -17.72 -11.84 -1.62
CA SER A 22 -16.98 -11.08 -0.63
C SER A 22 -16.40 -9.89 -1.38
N ALA A 23 -16.97 -8.71 -1.17
CA ALA A 23 -16.25 -7.48 -1.46
C ALA A 23 -14.99 -7.55 -0.59
N ALA A 24 -13.85 -7.88 -1.20
CA ALA A 24 -12.57 -7.70 -0.57
C ALA A 24 -12.59 -6.29 0.04
N ALA A 25 -12.36 -6.20 1.36
CA ALA A 25 -12.42 -4.95 2.09
C ALA A 25 -11.39 -4.00 1.46
N GLN A 26 -11.84 -3.22 0.48
CA GLN A 26 -11.12 -2.08 -0.03
C GLN A 26 -11.16 -1.10 1.12
N GLY A 27 -10.03 -0.97 1.83
CA GLY A 27 -9.97 -0.06 2.96
C GLY A 27 -10.38 1.37 2.52
N PRO A 28 -10.82 2.20 3.48
CA PRO A 28 -11.50 3.45 3.17
C PRO A 28 -10.63 4.34 2.27
N CYS A 29 -11.17 4.74 1.13
CA CYS A 29 -10.53 5.72 0.27
C CYS A 29 -10.79 7.14 0.79
N THR A 30 -9.86 8.07 0.56
CA THR A 30 -10.00 9.49 0.93
C THR A 30 -9.47 10.39 -0.16
N GLY A 31 -10.19 11.46 -0.50
CA GLY A 31 -9.69 12.53 -1.39
C GLY A 31 -8.90 13.63 -0.66
N ASP A 32 -8.64 13.50 0.65
CA ASP A 32 -7.94 14.52 1.43
C ASP A 32 -6.42 14.47 1.21
N ALA A 33 -5.97 15.23 0.21
CA ALA A 33 -4.56 15.30 -0.17
C ALA A 33 -3.65 15.81 0.94
N ALA A 34 -4.15 16.67 1.84
CA ALA A 34 -3.36 17.20 2.94
C ALA A 34 -3.21 16.17 4.06
N ALA A 35 -4.28 15.46 4.43
CA ALA A 35 -4.19 14.35 5.38
C ALA A 35 -3.28 13.24 4.85
N THR A 36 -3.43 12.83 3.59
CA THR A 36 -2.56 11.85 2.94
C THR A 36 -1.10 12.30 2.95
N ALA A 37 -0.80 13.54 2.58
CA ALA A 37 0.57 14.07 2.63
C ALA A 37 1.14 14.03 4.05
N ARG A 38 0.39 14.43 5.08
CA ARG A 38 0.85 14.34 6.48
C ARG A 38 1.14 12.90 6.90
N ALA A 39 0.27 11.96 6.56
CA ALA A 39 0.46 10.55 6.86
C ALA A 39 1.75 10.01 6.22
N LEU A 40 2.02 10.35 4.96
CA LEU A 40 3.22 9.92 4.26
C LEU A 40 4.51 10.52 4.83
N TYR A 41 4.49 11.81 5.21
CA TYR A 41 5.62 12.43 5.90
C TYR A 41 5.86 11.80 7.27
N GLY A 42 4.81 11.60 8.06
CA GLY A 42 4.91 10.94 9.36
C GLY A 42 5.40 9.49 9.25
N ARG A 43 5.01 8.81 8.18
CA ARG A 43 5.40 7.42 7.94
C ARG A 43 6.85 7.27 7.47
N ILE A 44 7.27 8.08 6.51
CA ILE A 44 8.58 7.91 5.86
C ILE A 44 9.66 8.74 6.54
N LEU A 45 9.36 9.99 6.90
CA LEU A 45 10.33 10.90 7.51
C LEU A 45 10.21 10.99 9.04
N HIS A 46 9.22 10.30 9.64
CA HIS A 46 9.01 10.28 11.09
C HIS A 46 8.80 11.68 11.71
N ARG A 47 8.25 12.61 10.91
CA ARG A 47 7.91 13.98 11.34
C ARG A 47 6.72 14.54 10.57
N ALA A 48 6.16 15.63 11.06
CA ALA A 48 5.20 16.42 10.30
C ALA A 48 5.90 17.25 9.20
N PRO A 49 5.27 17.45 8.02
CA PRO A 49 5.74 18.42 7.03
C PRO A 49 5.56 19.85 7.53
N ASP A 50 6.43 20.76 7.12
CA ASP A 50 6.17 22.19 7.28
C ASP A 50 5.02 22.67 6.36
N SER A 51 4.62 23.94 6.52
CA SER A 51 3.48 24.47 5.77
C SER A 51 3.69 24.49 4.24
N LEU A 52 4.93 24.71 3.77
CA LEU A 52 5.27 24.74 2.35
C LEU A 52 5.36 23.33 1.78
N GLU A 53 6.03 22.42 2.48
CA GLU A 53 6.12 21.00 2.17
C GLU A 53 4.73 20.38 2.03
N LEU A 54 3.85 20.62 3.01
CA LEU A 54 2.49 20.12 3.01
C LEU A 54 1.69 20.64 1.80
N ARG A 55 1.71 21.96 1.56
CA ARG A 55 1.03 22.56 0.40
C ARG A 55 1.56 21.99 -0.91
N ASN A 56 2.85 21.76 -1.03
CA ASN A 56 3.46 21.21 -2.24
C ASN A 56 3.09 19.74 -2.46
N ALA A 57 3.12 18.91 -1.43
CA ALA A 57 2.72 17.51 -1.51
C ALA A 57 1.23 17.37 -1.82
N ALA A 58 0.37 18.09 -1.09
CA ALA A 58 -1.07 18.07 -1.30
C ALA A 58 -1.47 18.52 -2.72
N ARG A 59 -0.84 19.60 -3.25
CA ARG A 59 -1.08 20.05 -4.63
C ARG A 59 -0.69 19.02 -5.68
N GLN A 60 0.36 18.24 -5.44
CA GLN A 60 0.78 17.20 -6.37
C GLN A 60 -0.22 16.04 -6.39
N LEU A 61 -0.61 15.55 -5.22
CA LEU A 61 -1.64 14.51 -5.07
C LEU A 61 -2.96 14.95 -5.72
N ALA A 62 -3.43 16.17 -5.44
CA ALA A 62 -4.65 16.72 -6.03
C ALA A 62 -4.59 16.89 -7.56
N ARG A 63 -3.39 16.96 -8.15
CA ARG A 63 -3.17 17.00 -9.61
C ARG A 63 -2.98 15.61 -10.24
N GLY A 64 -3.28 14.55 -9.49
CA GLY A 64 -3.22 13.17 -9.97
C GLY A 64 -1.85 12.51 -9.82
N ARG A 65 -0.89 13.10 -9.10
CA ARG A 65 0.35 12.38 -8.76
C ARG A 65 0.02 11.19 -7.85
N LEU A 66 0.63 10.05 -8.15
CA LEU A 66 0.41 8.82 -7.39
C LEU A 66 1.02 8.90 -5.99
N VAL A 67 0.41 8.20 -5.03
CA VAL A 67 0.95 8.06 -3.66
C VAL A 67 2.30 7.39 -3.68
N VAL A 68 2.45 6.33 -4.49
CA VAL A 68 3.73 5.62 -4.65
C VAL A 68 4.86 6.56 -5.12
N GLU A 69 4.60 7.53 -5.99
CA GLU A 69 5.62 8.51 -6.41
C GLU A 69 6.03 9.44 -5.27
N LEU A 70 5.08 9.86 -4.42
CA LEU A 70 5.41 10.68 -3.26
C LEU A 70 6.19 9.88 -2.22
N VAL A 71 5.82 8.62 -1.95
CA VAL A 71 6.61 7.70 -1.10
C VAL A 71 8.03 7.58 -1.63
N TYR A 72 8.19 7.37 -2.94
CA TYR A 72 9.51 7.21 -3.56
C TYR A 72 10.38 8.45 -3.34
N ARG A 73 9.82 9.64 -3.59
CA ARG A 73 10.53 10.91 -3.37
C ARG A 73 10.94 11.14 -1.92
N LEU A 74 10.06 10.84 -0.96
CA LEU A 74 10.37 11.00 0.46
C LEU A 74 11.45 10.00 0.88
N THR A 75 11.35 8.76 0.42
CA THR A 75 12.31 7.68 0.73
C THR A 75 13.70 7.96 0.14
N LEU A 76 13.77 8.55 -1.05
CA LEU A 76 15.05 8.92 -1.67
C LEU A 76 15.56 10.31 -1.26
N SER A 77 14.83 11.02 -0.40
CA SER A 77 15.24 12.35 0.03
C SER A 77 16.57 12.32 0.79
N ARG A 78 17.31 13.43 0.73
CA ARG A 78 18.53 13.59 1.53
C ARG A 78 18.24 13.39 3.01
N GLU A 79 17.12 13.92 3.49
CA GLU A 79 16.71 13.80 4.89
C GLU A 79 16.56 12.34 5.34
N HIS A 80 15.84 11.52 4.56
CA HIS A 80 15.68 10.09 4.88
C HIS A 80 17.01 9.34 4.83
N ARG A 81 17.84 9.59 3.81
CA ARG A 81 19.19 9.00 3.76
C ARG A 81 20.04 9.37 4.96
N ASP A 82 20.03 10.65 5.36
CA ASP A 82 20.81 11.14 6.49
C ASP A 82 20.33 10.53 7.82
N SER A 83 19.03 10.21 7.93
CA SER A 83 18.48 9.50 9.09
C SER A 83 18.97 8.05 9.14
N LEU A 84 18.99 7.35 7.99
CA LEU A 84 19.47 5.97 7.87
C LEU A 84 21.00 5.85 8.02
N ALA A 85 21.78 6.84 7.56
CA ALA A 85 23.24 6.83 7.62
C ALA A 85 23.80 6.79 9.05
N LYS A 86 22.99 7.20 10.04
CA LYS A 86 23.33 7.14 11.47
C LYS A 86 23.19 5.73 12.06
N LEU A 87 22.66 4.79 11.28
CA LEU A 87 22.33 3.43 11.70
C LEU A 87 23.30 2.42 11.06
N GLY A 88 23.54 1.31 11.75
CA GLY A 88 24.18 0.15 11.14
C GLY A 88 23.27 -0.48 10.07
N THR A 89 23.86 -1.14 9.07
CA THR A 89 23.18 -1.71 7.89
C THR A 89 21.89 -2.47 8.23
N ALA A 90 21.92 -3.39 9.20
CA ALA A 90 20.74 -4.17 9.57
C ALA A 90 19.60 -3.33 10.15
N ARG A 91 19.94 -2.31 10.96
CA ARG A 91 18.94 -1.38 11.50
C ARG A 91 18.36 -0.50 10.39
N ALA A 92 19.20 0.01 9.49
CA ALA A 92 18.75 0.82 8.35
C ALA A 92 17.76 0.06 7.45
N VAL A 93 18.08 -1.19 7.07
CA VAL A 93 17.14 -2.05 6.31
C VAL A 93 15.88 -2.35 7.12
N GLY A 94 16.00 -2.55 8.43
CA GLY A 94 14.85 -2.71 9.33
C GLY A 94 13.91 -1.49 9.34
N HIS A 95 14.46 -0.27 9.31
CA HIS A 95 13.67 0.95 9.17
C HIS A 95 12.96 1.00 7.82
N LEU A 96 13.64 0.68 6.72
CA LEU A 96 13.00 0.62 5.39
C LEU A 96 11.84 -0.38 5.34
N TYR A 97 11.97 -1.53 6.00
CA TYR A 97 10.90 -2.53 6.09
C TYR A 97 9.68 -2.00 6.86
N ARG A 98 9.92 -1.36 8.01
CA ARG A 98 8.82 -0.74 8.76
C ARG A 98 8.18 0.36 7.92
N ASP A 99 8.96 1.32 7.44
CA ASP A 99 8.44 2.49 6.72
C ASP A 99 7.65 2.09 5.47
N LEU A 100 8.15 1.13 4.68
CA LEU A 100 7.60 0.79 3.35
C LEU A 100 6.67 -0.42 3.34
N LEU A 101 6.81 -1.39 4.27
CA LEU A 101 6.04 -2.65 4.24
C LEU A 101 5.19 -2.88 5.49
N ASP A 102 5.29 -2.02 6.50
CA ASP A 102 4.57 -2.15 7.77
C ASP A 102 4.79 -3.48 8.48
N ARG A 103 6.03 -3.95 8.43
CA ARG A 103 6.44 -5.15 9.15
C ARG A 103 7.91 -5.08 9.51
N ASP A 104 8.30 -5.93 10.45
CA ASP A 104 9.70 -6.08 10.78
C ASP A 104 10.48 -6.85 9.71
N LEU A 105 11.77 -6.57 9.68
CA LEU A 105 12.72 -7.24 8.82
C LEU A 105 12.96 -8.68 9.31
N ASP A 106 12.56 -9.64 8.48
CA ASP A 106 12.70 -11.07 8.76
C ASP A 106 14.03 -11.66 8.23
N GLY A 107 14.20 -12.97 8.39
CA GLY A 107 15.40 -13.69 7.93
C GLY A 107 15.59 -13.65 6.41
N ALA A 108 14.51 -13.77 5.63
CA ALA A 108 14.56 -13.74 4.17
C ALA A 108 14.96 -12.34 3.66
N GLY A 109 14.32 -11.30 4.20
CA GLY A 109 14.64 -9.92 3.91
C GLY A 109 16.07 -9.55 4.29
N ARG A 110 16.59 -10.05 5.42
CA ARG A 110 18.01 -9.89 5.77
C ARG A 110 18.93 -10.51 4.74
N ALA A 111 18.68 -11.76 4.35
CA ALA A 111 19.50 -12.47 3.38
C ALA A 111 19.53 -11.74 2.02
N GLN A 112 18.38 -11.18 1.62
CA GLN A 112 18.25 -10.44 0.36
C GLN A 112 18.91 -9.05 0.40
N TRP A 113 18.61 -8.24 1.41
CA TRP A 113 18.89 -6.79 1.33
C TRP A 113 20.19 -6.35 2.00
N LEU A 114 20.73 -7.09 2.96
CA LEU A 114 22.00 -6.69 3.58
C LEU A 114 23.18 -6.69 2.59
N PRO A 115 23.32 -7.66 1.67
CA PRO A 115 24.34 -7.59 0.62
C PRO A 115 24.15 -6.38 -0.30
N VAL A 116 22.91 -6.11 -0.73
CA VAL A 116 22.56 -4.96 -1.59
C VAL A 116 22.87 -3.63 -0.90
N TYR A 117 22.57 -3.50 0.38
CA TYR A 117 22.90 -2.29 1.13
C TYR A 117 24.40 -2.03 1.16
N ARG A 118 25.21 -3.08 1.37
CA ARG A 118 26.67 -2.94 1.44
C ARG A 118 27.29 -2.58 0.09
N SER A 119 26.71 -3.03 -1.02
CA SER A 119 27.25 -2.77 -2.36
C SER A 119 26.72 -1.47 -2.99
N ALA A 120 25.44 -1.16 -2.79
CA ALA A 120 24.73 -0.09 -3.51
C ALA A 120 24.00 0.91 -2.59
N GLY A 121 24.08 0.72 -1.28
CA GLY A 121 23.53 1.65 -0.29
C GLY A 121 22.02 1.56 -0.07
N PRO A 122 21.47 2.45 0.79
CA PRO A 122 20.06 2.42 1.20
C PRO A 122 19.09 2.65 0.05
N ASN A 123 19.45 3.49 -0.93
CA ASN A 123 18.57 3.84 -2.05
C ASN A 123 18.25 2.63 -2.93
N ALA A 124 19.23 1.76 -3.17
CA ALA A 124 19.03 0.54 -3.95
C ALA A 124 18.07 -0.43 -3.23
N VAL A 125 18.20 -0.55 -1.91
CA VAL A 125 17.29 -1.34 -1.08
C VAL A 125 15.88 -0.75 -1.10
N ALA A 126 15.74 0.55 -0.88
CA ALA A 126 14.47 1.26 -0.92
C ALA A 126 13.73 1.08 -2.25
N HIS A 127 14.44 1.28 -3.37
CA HIS A 127 13.91 1.07 -4.72
C HIS A 127 13.46 -0.39 -4.91
N GLY A 128 14.30 -1.35 -4.52
CA GLY A 128 13.98 -2.77 -4.63
C GLY A 128 12.77 -3.20 -3.81
N ILE A 129 12.60 -2.66 -2.60
CA ILE A 129 11.42 -2.90 -1.76
C ILE A 129 10.17 -2.31 -2.40
N GLN A 130 10.22 -1.02 -2.78
CA GLN A 130 9.05 -0.29 -3.26
C GLN A 130 8.52 -0.80 -4.61
N TYR A 131 9.42 -1.21 -5.52
CA TYR A 131 9.05 -1.85 -6.77
C TYR A 131 8.99 -3.39 -6.66
N GLY A 132 9.06 -3.92 -5.45
CA GLY A 132 8.88 -5.33 -5.17
C GLY A 132 7.41 -5.76 -5.27
N GLN A 133 7.19 -7.07 -5.35
CA GLN A 133 5.85 -7.65 -5.37
C GLN A 133 5.07 -7.33 -4.09
N GLU A 134 5.71 -7.49 -2.93
CA GLU A 134 5.04 -7.28 -1.63
C GLU A 134 4.49 -5.85 -1.47
N TYR A 135 5.27 -4.83 -1.85
CA TYR A 135 4.81 -3.45 -1.77
C TYR A 135 3.60 -3.21 -2.69
N ARG A 136 3.65 -3.74 -3.92
CA ARG A 136 2.52 -3.62 -4.88
C ARG A 136 1.27 -4.32 -4.37
N GLU A 137 1.40 -5.50 -3.78
CA GLU A 137 0.27 -6.26 -3.24
C GLU A 137 -0.34 -5.59 -2.01
N LYS A 138 0.48 -5.01 -1.14
CA LYS A 138 0.00 -4.32 0.07
C LYS A 138 -0.63 -2.97 -0.22
N TRP A 139 0.03 -2.14 -1.03
CA TRP A 139 -0.34 -0.72 -1.15
C TRP A 139 -0.78 -0.33 -2.56
N GLY A 140 -0.33 -1.04 -3.60
CA GLY A 140 -0.52 -0.61 -4.98
C GLY A 140 0.00 0.81 -5.24
N ALA A 141 -0.60 1.51 -6.20
CA ALA A 141 -0.19 2.86 -6.57
C ALA A 141 -0.77 3.98 -5.67
N ALA A 142 -1.89 3.71 -4.99
CA ALA A 142 -2.69 4.69 -4.27
C ALA A 142 -2.75 4.47 -2.75
N GLY A 143 -2.29 3.33 -2.25
CA GLY A 143 -2.28 3.01 -0.83
C GLY A 143 -1.18 3.75 -0.09
N VAL A 144 -1.50 4.14 1.14
CA VAL A 144 -0.57 4.81 2.06
C VAL A 144 0.08 3.75 2.96
N PRO A 145 1.42 3.58 2.92
CA PRO A 145 2.10 2.59 3.73
C PRO A 145 1.76 2.70 5.22
N GLY A 146 1.50 1.56 5.86
CA GLY A 146 1.12 1.51 7.28
C GLY A 146 -0.34 1.83 7.57
N THR A 147 -1.18 1.93 6.54
CA THR A 147 -2.61 2.17 6.72
C THR A 147 -3.41 1.32 5.75
N GLN A 148 -4.69 1.11 6.05
CA GLN A 148 -5.64 0.51 5.11
C GLN A 148 -6.24 1.57 4.15
N VAL A 149 -5.76 2.82 4.19
CA VAL A 149 -6.34 3.94 3.45
C VAL A 149 -5.71 4.05 2.07
N SER A 150 -6.53 4.40 1.08
CA SER A 150 -6.08 4.79 -0.26
C SER A 150 -6.47 6.23 -0.59
N PHE A 151 -5.66 6.93 -1.40
CA PHE A 151 -5.92 8.33 -1.75
C PHE A 151 -6.97 8.54 -2.86
N PHE A 152 -7.35 7.48 -3.58
CA PHE A 152 -8.32 7.61 -4.67
C PHE A 152 -9.51 6.69 -4.41
N CYS A 153 -10.70 7.26 -4.51
CA CYS A 153 -11.93 6.48 -4.55
C CYS A 153 -12.15 5.97 -5.98
N ALA A 154 -12.79 4.81 -6.13
CA ALA A 154 -12.97 4.14 -7.43
C ALA A 154 -13.67 5.01 -8.51
N ARG A 155 -14.37 6.09 -8.13
CA ARG A 155 -14.95 7.08 -9.04
C ARG A 155 -13.96 8.12 -9.59
N ASP A 156 -12.86 8.35 -8.87
CA ASP A 156 -11.77 9.27 -9.24
C ASP A 156 -10.54 8.52 -9.76
N ALA A 157 -10.66 7.21 -10.02
CA ALA A 157 -9.59 6.42 -10.62
C ALA A 157 -9.21 7.07 -11.95
N MET A 158 -8.06 7.76 -11.94
CA MET A 158 -7.45 8.39 -13.09
C MET A 158 -7.57 7.41 -14.27
N PRO A 159 -8.28 7.75 -15.36
CA PRO A 159 -8.17 6.92 -16.55
C PRO A 159 -6.69 6.91 -16.89
N MET A 160 -6.06 5.74 -16.81
CA MET A 160 -4.72 5.56 -17.33
C MET A 160 -4.80 5.95 -18.80
N ARG A 161 -4.43 7.19 -19.12
CA ARG A 161 -4.27 7.63 -20.50
C ARG A 161 -3.08 6.86 -21.02
N HIS A 162 -3.35 5.69 -21.60
CA HIS A 162 -2.46 5.05 -22.54
C HIS A 162 -2.44 5.95 -23.77
N THR A 163 -1.54 6.93 -23.77
CA THR A 163 -1.12 7.57 -25.01
C THR A 163 -0.30 6.54 -25.78
N HIS A 164 -0.93 5.95 -26.80
CA HIS A 164 -0.24 5.28 -27.90
C HIS A 164 0.40 6.30 -28.83
#